data_AF-A0A5C5Q387-F1
#
_entry.id   AF-A0A5C5Q387-F1
#
_cell.length_a   1.000
_cell.length_b   1.000
_cell.length_c   1.000
_cell.angle_alpha   90.00
_cell.angle_beta   90.00
_cell.angle_gamma   90.00
#
_symmetry.space_group_name_H-M   'P 1'
#
loop_
_entity.id
_entity.type
_entity.pdbx_description
1 polymer ?
#
loop_
_entity_poly.entity_id
_entity_poly.type
_entity_poly.pdbx_seq_one_letter_code
_entity_poly.pdbx_strand_id
1 'polypeptide(L)' 'MNKEDYSRPRRAPFPRELAALIARKADVMARRIEDEAITQMVRDAQRALDRGVPQVEIVRVMRLR' A
#
# COMPACT_ATOMS: atom_id res chain seq x y z
N MET A 1 35.34 7.78 34.96
CA MET A 1 34.96 7.74 33.52
C MET A 1 34.21 6.44 33.29
N ASN A 2 32.94 6.39 33.71
CA ASN A 2 32.12 5.19 33.51
C ASN A 2 31.62 5.22 32.07
N LYS A 3 32.13 4.31 31.24
CA LYS A 3 31.57 4.02 29.92
C LYS A 3 30.21 3.40 30.19
N GLU A 4 29.15 4.17 30.02
CA GLU A 4 27.79 3.65 30.06
C GLU A 4 27.70 2.46 29.12
N ASP A 5 27.36 1.32 29.70
CA ASP A 5 27.23 0.06 29.00
C ASP A 5 25.95 0.15 28.15
N TYR A 6 26.08 0.66 26.92
CA TYR A 6 25.05 0.66 25.89
C TYR A 6 24.81 -0.76 25.34
N SER A 7 24.82 -1.77 26.19
CA SER A 7 24.41 -3.12 25.82
C SER A 7 22.89 -3.10 25.64
N ARG A 8 22.46 -2.84 24.39
CA ARG A 8 21.05 -2.97 23.98
C ARG A 8 20.52 -4.29 24.54
N PRO A 9 19.40 -4.28 25.29
CA PRO A 9 18.85 -5.51 25.83
C PRO A 9 18.64 -6.49 24.70
N ARG A 10 19.20 -7.69 24.85
CA ARG A 10 19.15 -8.77 23.86
C ARG A 10 17.70 -9.18 23.68
N ARG A 11 17.03 -8.62 22.67
CA ARG A 11 15.63 -8.93 22.37
C ARG A 11 15.54 -10.38 21.91
N ALA A 12 14.50 -11.08 22.36
CA ALA A 12 14.18 -12.38 21.81
C ALA A 12 13.97 -12.27 20.29
N PRO A 13 14.38 -13.28 19.49
CA PRO A 13 14.08 -13.31 18.07
C PRO A 13 12.58 -13.21 17.83
N PHE A 14 12.19 -12.53 16.74
CA PHE A 14 10.79 -12.43 16.38
C PHE A 14 10.23 -13.81 16.00
N PRO A 15 9.08 -14.24 16.55
CA PRO A 15 8.53 -15.56 16.25
C PRO A 15 8.20 -15.72 14.76
N ARG A 16 8.78 -16.75 14.12
CA ARG A 16 8.61 -17.01 12.68
C ARG A 16 7.14 -17.20 12.28
N GLU A 17 6.38 -17.90 13.10
CA GLU A 17 4.95 -18.12 12.85
C GLU A 17 4.16 -16.82 12.87
N LEU A 18 4.43 -15.94 13.84
CA LEU A 18 3.82 -14.62 13.92
C LEU A 18 4.17 -13.78 12.68
N ALA A 19 5.42 -13.88 12.19
CA ALA A 19 5.84 -13.15 10.98
C ALA A 19 5.04 -13.62 9.77
N ALA A 20 4.86 -14.94 9.63
CA ALA A 20 4.10 -15.53 8.55
C ALA A 20 2.60 -15.13 8.60
N LEU A 21 2.01 -15.06 9.80
CA LEU A 21 0.63 -14.58 9.99
C LEU A 21 0.47 -13.11 9.58
N ILE A 22 1.40 -12.25 10.01
CA ILE A 22 1.40 -10.83 9.64
C ILE A 22 1.56 -10.67 8.13
N ALA A 23 2.49 -11.40 7.51
CA ALA A 23 2.70 -11.34 6.06
C ALA A 23 1.43 -11.74 5.29
N ARG A 24 0.76 -12.82 5.69
CA ARG A 24 -0.51 -13.24 5.09
C ARG A 24 -1.61 -12.20 5.26
N LYS A 25 -1.74 -11.60 6.45
CA LYS A 25 -2.72 -10.54 6.73
C LYS A 25 -2.45 -9.33 5.84
N ALA A 26 -1.20 -8.90 5.74
CA ALA A 26 -0.77 -7.77 4.92
C ALA A 26 -1.07 -8.01 3.44
N ASP A 27 -0.80 -9.20 2.91
CA ASP A 27 -1.13 -9.57 1.53
C ASP A 27 -2.64 -9.50 1.26
N VAL A 28 -3.47 -10.06 2.15
CA VAL A 28 -4.94 -9.97 2.02
C VAL A 28 -5.42 -8.51 2.08
N MET A 29 -4.83 -7.69 2.94
CA MET A 29 -5.18 -6.27 3.04
C MET A 29 -4.74 -5.49 1.80
N ALA A 30 -3.53 -5.73 1.29
CA ALA A 30 -3.02 -5.09 0.09
C ALA A 30 -3.92 -5.36 -1.10
N ARG A 31 -4.30 -6.62 -1.34
CA ARG A 31 -5.21 -7.00 -2.43
C ARG A 31 -6.55 -6.27 -2.36
N ARG A 32 -7.15 -6.17 -1.18
CA ARG A 32 -8.42 -5.43 -1.00
C ARG A 32 -8.27 -3.95 -1.31
N ILE A 33 -7.20 -3.33 -0.82
CA ILE A 33 -6.91 -1.92 -1.07
C ILE A 33 -6.68 -1.69 -2.57
N GLU A 34 -5.95 -2.59 -3.23
CA GLU A 34 -5.72 -2.54 -4.68
C GLU A 34 -7.03 -2.66 -5.47
N ASP A 35 -7.87 -3.64 -5.14
CA ASP A 35 -9.18 -3.85 -5.80
C ASP A 35 -10.10 -2.62 -5.65
N GLU A 36 -10.16 -2.04 -4.45
CA GLU A 36 -10.94 -0.83 -4.17
C GLU A 36 -10.39 0.38 -4.94
N ALA A 37 -9.07 0.55 -4.95
CA ALA A 37 -8.41 1.65 -5.67
C ALA A 37 -8.64 1.55 -7.18
N ILE A 38 -8.49 0.36 -7.77
CA ILE A 38 -8.75 0.12 -9.20
C ILE A 38 -10.21 0.44 -9.52
N THR A 39 -11.15 -0.08 -8.73
CA THR A 39 -12.58 0.16 -8.92
C THR A 39 -12.90 1.67 -8.88
N GLN A 40 -12.31 2.39 -7.93
CA GLN A 40 -12.52 3.82 -7.80
C GLN A 40 -11.92 4.60 -8.97
N MET A 41 -10.70 4.26 -9.40
CA MET A 41 -10.04 4.87 -10.56
C MET A 41 -10.86 4.67 -11.85
N VAL A 42 -11.39 3.46 -12.08
CA VAL A 42 -12.25 3.18 -13.25
C VAL A 42 -13.52 4.04 -13.21
N ARG A 43 -14.18 4.12 -12.05
CA ARG A 43 -15.39 4.95 -11.88
C ARG A 43 -15.12 6.42 -12.14
N ASP A 44 -13.99 6.94 -11.66
CA ASP A 44 -13.64 8.34 -11.85
C ASP A 44 -13.25 8.66 -13.29
N ALA A 45 -12.55 7.74 -13.96
CA ALA A 45 -12.28 7.83 -15.39
C ALA A 45 -13.58 7.83 -16.20
N GLN A 46 -14.52 6.93 -15.89
CA GLN A 46 -15.82 6.87 -16.56
C GLN A 46 -16.60 8.19 -16.37
N ARG A 47 -16.68 8.71 -15.14
CA ARG A 47 -17.32 10.01 -14.86
C ARG A 47 -16.66 11.17 -15.61
N ALA A 48 -15.35 11.12 -15.85
CA ALA A 48 -14.67 12.12 -16.64
C ALA A 48 -15.04 12.02 -18.12
N LEU A 49 -15.10 10.79 -18.67
CA LEU A 49 -15.59 10.53 -20.03
C LEU A 49 -17.03 11.02 -20.22
N ASP A 50 -17.92 10.73 -19.27
CA ASP A 50 -19.32 11.14 -19.30
C ASP A 50 -19.48 12.68 -19.29
N ARG A 51 -18.49 13.39 -18.75
CA ARG A 51 -18.40 14.87 -18.77
C ARG A 51 -17.73 15.43 -20.02
N GLY A 52 -17.35 14.58 -20.97
CA GLY A 52 -16.70 14.97 -22.21
C GLY A 52 -15.20 15.25 -22.09
N VAL A 53 -14.56 14.85 -20.98
CA VAL A 53 -13.10 15.01 -20.83
C VAL A 53 -12.41 14.04 -21.79
N PRO A 54 -11.50 14.51 -22.67
CA PRO A 54 -10.79 13.64 -23.58
C PRO A 54 -9.93 12.59 -22.86
N GLN A 55 -9.88 11.37 -23.38
CA GLN A 55 -9.10 10.26 -22.80
C GLN A 55 -7.63 10.64 -22.54
N VAL A 56 -6.99 11.36 -23.46
CA VAL A 56 -5.60 11.80 -23.32
C VAL A 56 -5.40 12.71 -22.11
N GLU A 57 -6.41 13.51 -21.76
CA GLU A 57 -6.39 14.37 -20.58
C GLU A 57 -6.60 13.56 -19.30
N ILE A 58 -7.49 12.55 -19.32
CA ILE A 58 -7.69 11.63 -18.20
C ILE A 58 -6.39 10.88 -17.87
N VAL A 59 -5.71 10.33 -18.89
CA VAL A 59 -4.40 9.65 -18.73
C VAL A 59 -3.39 10.59 -18.07
N ARG A 60 -3.30 11.83 -18.54
CA ARG A 60 -2.40 12.86 -18.00
C ARG A 60 -2.72 13.22 -16.54
N VAL A 61 -3.99 13.51 -16.24
CA VAL A 61 -4.44 13.94 -14.90
C VAL A 61 -4.30 12.81 -13.88
N MET A 62 -4.67 11.59 -14.27
CA MET A 62 -4.58 10.40 -13.41
C MET A 62 -3.17 9.79 -13.38
N ARG A 63 -2.21 10.33 -14.14
CA ARG A 63 -0.82 9.86 -14.23
C ARG A 63 -0.72 8.38 -14.60
N LEU A 64 -1.58 7.93 -15.50
CA LEU A 64 -1.54 6.59 -16.06
C LEU A 64 -0.35 6.55 -17.04
N ARG A 65 0.53 5.55 -16.89
CA ARG A 65 1.74 5.38 -17.69
C ARG A 65 1.82 3.97 -18.24
#